data_AF-A0A844MBC8-F1
#
_entry.id   AF-A0A844MBC8-F1
#
_cell.length_a   1.000
_cell.length_b   1.000
_cell.length_c   1.000
_cell.angle_alpha   90.00
_cell.angle_beta   90.00
_cell.angle_gamma   90.00
#
_symmetry.space_group_name_H-M   'P 1'
#
loop_
_entity.id
_entity.type
_entity.pdbx_description
1 polymer ?
#
loop_
_entity_poly.entity_id
_entity_poly.type
_entity_poly.pdbx_seq_one_letter_code
_entity_poly.pdbx_strand_id
1 'polypeptide(L)' 'MTQDQPDDIERSDGENWDWKTETREWSAAETELACFALARRKGKQLIKIINTKKPPMQFICIFKDYPE' A
#
# COMPACT_ATOMS: atom_id res chain seq x y z
N MET A 1 1.91 -21.78 -9.19
CA MET A 1 1.88 -20.99 -7.95
C MET A 1 1.08 -19.74 -8.26
N THR A 2 -0.25 -19.83 -8.25
CA THR A 2 -1.10 -18.66 -8.54
C THR A 2 -1.42 -18.05 -7.20
N GLN A 3 -0.66 -17.02 -6.85
CA GLN A 3 -0.89 -16.26 -5.64
C GLN A 3 -2.15 -15.44 -5.88
N ASP A 4 -3.25 -15.89 -5.28
CA ASP A 4 -4.52 -15.18 -5.11
C ASP A 4 -4.20 -13.88 -4.33
N GLN A 5 -3.68 -12.87 -5.05
CA GLN A 5 -3.64 -11.52 -4.51
C GLN A 5 -5.11 -11.08 -4.43
N PRO A 6 -5.58 -10.51 -3.31
CA PRO A 6 -6.93 -10.00 -3.26
C PRO A 6 -7.10 -9.01 -4.42
N ASP A 7 -7.98 -9.35 -5.36
CA ASP A 7 -8.23 -8.61 -6.61
C ASP A 7 -8.64 -7.14 -6.38
N ASP A 8 -8.92 -6.77 -5.13
CA ASP A 8 -9.40 -5.45 -4.72
C ASP A 8 -8.30 -4.43 -4.35
N ILE A 9 -7.01 -4.75 -4.48
CA ILE A 9 -5.94 -3.79 -4.19
C ILE A 9 -5.63 -2.93 -5.42
N GLU A 10 -5.91 -1.63 -5.31
CA GLU A 10 -5.57 -0.66 -6.35
C GLU A 10 -4.04 -0.52 -6.47
N ARG A 11 -3.51 -0.54 -7.69
CA ARG A 11 -2.08 -0.32 -7.95
C ARG A 11 -1.92 0.86 -8.90
N SER A 12 -1.03 1.79 -8.56
CA SER A 12 -0.79 2.99 -9.37
C SER A 12 0.67 3.43 -9.32
N ASP A 13 1.10 4.21 -10.31
CA ASP A 13 2.39 4.90 -10.27
C ASP A 13 2.30 6.19 -9.44
N GLY A 14 3.44 6.61 -8.87
CA GLY A 14 3.52 7.77 -7.96
C GLY A 14 3.37 9.15 -8.61
N GLU A 15 3.00 9.25 -9.89
CA GLU A 15 2.87 10.54 -10.59
C GLU A 15 1.78 11.44 -10.00
N ASN A 16 0.70 10.83 -9.48
CA ASN A 16 -0.47 11.57 -8.96
C ASN A 16 -0.68 11.41 -7.45
N TRP A 17 0.30 10.87 -6.72
CA TRP A 17 0.18 10.71 -5.28
C TRP A 17 0.83 11.87 -4.53
N ASP A 18 0.02 12.63 -3.79
CA ASP A 18 0.49 13.66 -2.87
C ASP A 18 0.21 13.26 -1.42
N TRP A 19 1.28 12.91 -0.72
CA TRP A 19 1.26 12.54 0.69
C TRP A 19 0.67 13.62 1.61
N LYS A 20 0.66 14.89 1.20
CA LYS A 20 0.09 15.99 1.98
C LYS A 20 -1.43 16.01 1.96
N THR A 21 -2.02 15.48 0.89
CA THR A 21 -3.48 15.42 0.69
C THR A 21 -4.07 14.07 1.08
N GLU A 22 -3.22 13.05 1.26
CA GLU A 22 -3.65 11.70 1.65
C GLU A 22 -4.06 11.69 3.12
N THR A 23 -5.36 11.52 3.37
CA THR A 23 -5.95 11.48 4.71
C THR A 23 -5.95 10.08 5.31
N ARG A 24 -5.81 9.04 4.49
CA ARG A 24 -5.78 7.65 4.93
C ARG A 24 -4.43 7.32 5.55
N GLU A 25 -4.40 6.32 6.41
CA GLU A 25 -3.13 5.85 6.97
C GLU A 25 -2.27 5.23 5.87
N TRP A 26 -0.99 5.61 5.82
CA TRP A 26 -0.06 5.10 4.84
C TRP A 26 1.31 4.79 5.44
N SER A 27 2.12 4.02 4.72
CA SER A 27 3.51 3.75 5.07
C SER A 27 4.34 3.51 3.81
N ALA A 28 5.62 3.84 3.86
CA ALA A 28 6.56 3.52 2.79
C ALA A 28 7.19 2.13 3.01
N ALA A 29 7.51 1.44 1.92
CA ALA A 29 8.04 0.09 1.91
C ALA A 29 9.00 -0.12 0.73
N GLU A 30 9.94 -1.04 0.91
CA GLU A 30 10.91 -1.42 -0.13
C GLU A 30 10.33 -2.38 -1.17
N THR A 31 9.29 -3.15 -0.80
CA THR A 31 8.63 -4.14 -1.67
C THR A 31 7.12 -4.15 -1.47
N GLU A 32 6.35 -4.61 -2.45
CA GLU A 32 4.90 -4.82 -2.29
C GLU A 32 4.60 -5.80 -1.15
N LEU A 33 5.41 -6.86 -1.01
CA LEU A 33 5.24 -7.85 0.05
C LEU A 33 5.32 -7.21 1.44
N ALA A 34 6.20 -6.22 1.61
CA ALA A 34 6.28 -5.46 2.86
C ALA A 34 5.01 -4.63 3.12
N CYS A 35 4.29 -4.14 2.10
CA CYS A 35 2.98 -3.52 2.30
C CYS A 35 1.96 -4.49 2.92
N PHE A 36 1.91 -5.73 2.44
CA PHE A 36 1.04 -6.76 3.02
C PHE A 36 1.41 -7.08 4.47
N ALA A 37 2.72 -7.19 4.77
CA ALA A 37 3.21 -7.41 6.12
C ALA A 37 2.87 -6.24 7.07
N LEU A 38 2.99 -4.99 6.59
CA LEU A 38 2.63 -3.78 7.34
C LEU A 38 1.14 -3.74 7.65
N ALA A 39 0.28 -4.05 6.68
CA ALA A 39 -1.17 -4.11 6.87
C ALA A 39 -1.55 -5.10 7.97
N ARG A 40 -0.99 -6.33 7.91
CA ARG A 40 -1.19 -7.37 8.93
C ARG A 40 -0.71 -6.92 10.30
N ARG A 41 0.48 -6.30 10.39
CA ARG A 41 1.04 -5.79 11.65
C ARG A 41 0.20 -4.67 12.26
N LYS A 42 -0.41 -3.84 11.43
CA LYS A 42 -1.28 -2.74 11.84
C LYS A 42 -2.71 -3.19 12.17
N GLY A 43 -3.08 -4.43 11.84
CA GLY A 43 -4.47 -4.88 11.93
C GLY A 43 -5.39 -4.13 10.98
N LYS A 44 -4.88 -3.74 9.81
CA LYS A 44 -5.59 -2.95 8.80
C LYS A 44 -5.63 -3.65 7.45
N GLN A 45 -6.58 -3.27 6.61
CA GLN A 45 -6.66 -3.75 5.24
C GLN A 45 -5.78 -2.89 4.32
N LEU A 46 -4.90 -3.53 3.54
CA LEU A 46 -4.20 -2.89 2.43
C LEU A 46 -5.19 -2.67 1.28
N ILE A 47 -5.31 -1.43 0.80
CA ILE A 47 -6.25 -1.08 -0.28
C ILE A 47 -5.59 -0.50 -1.51
N LYS A 48 -4.42 0.11 -1.35
CA LYS A 48 -3.71 0.70 -2.49
C LYS A 48 -2.20 0.57 -2.29
N ILE A 49 -1.51 0.25 -3.38
CA ILE A 49 -0.06 0.26 -3.47
C ILE A 49 0.34 1.24 -4.56
N ILE A 50 1.27 2.14 -4.24
CA ILE A 50 1.74 3.17 -5.16
C ILE A 50 3.23 2.98 -5.38
N ASN A 51 3.65 2.72 -6.61
CA ASN A 51 5.06 2.64 -6.96
C ASN A 51 5.58 4.02 -7.38
N THR A 52 6.30 4.68 -6.50
CA THR A 52 6.92 5.98 -6.75
C THR A 52 8.17 5.90 -7.64
N LYS A 53 8.67 4.68 -7.92
CA LYS A 53 9.92 4.41 -8.65
C LYS A 53 11.14 5.14 -8.06
N LYS A 54 11.07 5.50 -6.77
CA LYS A 54 12.10 6.22 -6.00
C LYS A 54 12.67 5.32 -4.89
N PRO A 55 13.79 4.61 -5.13
CA PRO A 55 14.42 3.79 -4.10
C PRO A 55 14.97 4.64 -2.94
N PRO A 56 15.17 4.06 -1.74
CA PRO A 56 15.01 2.64 -1.41
C PRO A 56 13.57 2.20 -1.08
N MET A 57 12.71 3.13 -0.62
CA MET A 57 11.32 2.82 -0.25
C MET A 57 10.35 3.29 -1.33
N GLN A 58 10.41 2.62 -2.48
CA GLN A 58 9.66 3.05 -3.65
C GLN A 58 8.15 2.80 -3.55
N PHE A 59 7.69 1.92 -2.66
CA PHE A 59 6.28 1.58 -2.54
C PHE A 59 5.62 2.35 -1.40
N ILE A 60 4.45 2.92 -1.66
CA ILE A 60 3.58 3.49 -0.65
C ILE A 60 2.38 2.57 -0.49
N CYS A 61 2.15 2.16 0.74
CA CYS A 61 1.07 1.27 1.15
C CYS A 61 -0.02 2.12 1.80
N ILE A 62 -1.23 2.14 1.25
CA ILE A 62 -2.39 2.83 1.83
C ILE A 62 -3.30 1.81 2.51
N PHE A 63 -3.69 2.11 3.74
CA PHE A 63 -4.50 1.23 4.57
C PHE A 63 -5.87 1.83 4.86
N LYS A 64 -6.83 0.95 5.16
CA LYS A 64 -8.10 1.30 5.80
C LYS A 64 -8.36 0.38 6.97
N ASP A 65 -9.18 0.84 7.91
CA ASP A 65 -9.69 -0.03 8.97
C ASP A 65 -10.61 -1.12 8.37
N TYR A 66 -10.63 -2.29 9.00
CA TYR A 66 -11.57 -3.33 8.60
C TYR A 66 -13.00 -2.87 8.90
N PRO A 67 -13.97 -3.13 8.00
CA PRO A 67 -15.37 -2.96 8.36
C PRO A 67 -15.70 -3.89 9.53
N GLU A 68 -16.41 -3.36 10.55
CA GLU A 68 -16.93 -4.15 11.68
C GLU A 68 -17.91 -5.25 11.21
#